data_AF-F2C6I2-F1
#
_entry.id   AF-F2C6I2-F1
#
_cell.length_a   1.000
_cell.length_b   1.000
_cell.length_c   1.000
_cell.angle_alpha   90.00
_cell.angle_beta   90.00
_cell.angle_gamma   90.00
#
_symmetry.space_group_name_H-M   'P 1'
#
loop_
_entity.id
_entity.type
_entity.pdbx_description
1 polymer ?
#
loop_
_entity_poly.entity_id
_entity_poly.type
_entity_poly.pdbx_seq_one_letter_code
_entity_poly.pdbx_strand_id
1 'polypeptide(L)'
;MKKKILIMITVLVMLGSGGIYIYNKLTKPNFSPKTTKLYQRGFRLLEEQLGTYIKEHYSGLEKIEFSPIYVTEEGSTFSNVYIRPTIYDKHGNKAILGTKVNNVYPSSFGIVSHIILNFDGGGNEAIDLKDSNGNNIDVSNAQHLPDEAKLTRAKGIDLNMELLVEYGQLKDVIKDEKGSPEAKIFYNVKLSKEEE
;
A
#
# COMPACT_ATOMS: atom_id res chain seq x y z
N MET A 1 15.08 44.78 -23.98
CA MET A 1 15.03 44.06 -22.68
C MET A 1 13.83 43.12 -22.58
N LYS A 2 12.60 43.55 -22.89
CA LYS A 2 11.38 42.72 -22.86
C LYS A 2 11.47 41.38 -23.63
N LYS A 3 12.01 41.37 -24.85
CA LYS A 3 12.16 40.15 -25.67
C LYS A 3 13.16 39.12 -25.10
N LYS A 4 14.23 39.57 -24.44
CA LYS A 4 15.22 38.70 -23.79
C LYS A 4 14.67 38.05 -22.51
N ILE A 5 13.89 38.80 -21.74
CA ILE A 5 13.16 38.29 -20.55
C ILE A 5 12.11 37.26 -20.97
N LEU A 6 11.36 37.51 -22.05
CA LEU A 6 10.37 36.56 -22.58
C LEU A 6 11.02 35.23 -23.01
N ILE A 7 12.14 35.28 -23.74
CA ILE A 7 12.88 34.07 -24.14
C ILE A 7 13.37 33.29 -22.93
N MET A 8 13.92 33.98 -21.92
CA MET A 8 14.38 33.36 -20.67
C MET A 8 13.24 32.66 -19.91
N ILE A 9 12.06 33.31 -19.80
CA ILE A 9 10.87 32.72 -19.19
C ILE A 9 10.41 31.48 -19.98
N THR A 10 10.37 31.57 -21.31
CA THR A 10 9.98 30.44 -22.17
C THR A 10 10.91 29.24 -22.00
N VAL A 11 12.23 29.48 -21.94
CA VAL A 11 13.22 28.41 -21.71
C VAL A 11 13.06 27.78 -20.31
N LEU A 12 12.83 28.58 -19.27
CA LEU A 12 12.55 28.10 -17.91
C LEU A 12 11.27 27.24 -17.85
N VAL A 13 10.19 27.67 -18.51
CA VAL A 13 8.94 26.90 -18.59
C VAL A 13 9.13 25.58 -19.35
N MET A 14 9.87 25.60 -20.47
CA MET A 14 10.18 24.38 -21.23
C MET A 14 11.04 23.39 -20.42
N LEU A 15 12.09 23.87 -19.74
CA LEU A 15 12.92 23.02 -18.88
C LEU A 15 12.13 22.45 -17.69
N GLY A 16 11.28 23.26 -17.05
CA GLY A 16 10.40 22.80 -15.97
C GLY A 16 9.39 21.75 -16.45
N SER A 17 8.72 22.00 -17.59
CA SER A 17 7.74 21.07 -18.16
C SER A 17 8.38 19.76 -18.64
N GLY A 18 9.56 19.83 -19.26
CA GLY A 18 10.35 18.65 -19.64
C GLY A 18 10.78 17.82 -18.43
N GLY A 19 11.26 18.47 -17.36
CA GLY A 19 11.60 17.81 -16.10
C GLY A 19 10.41 17.10 -15.46
N ILE A 20 9.25 17.76 -15.38
CA ILE A 20 8.01 17.17 -14.84
C ILE A 20 7.55 15.97 -15.69
N TYR A 21 7.62 16.09 -17.02
CA TYR A 21 7.26 15.01 -17.92
C TYR A 21 8.15 13.78 -17.73
N ILE A 22 9.48 13.98 -17.70
CA ILE A 22 10.45 12.90 -17.47
C ILE A 22 10.24 12.28 -16.07
N TYR A 23 10.09 13.09 -15.03
CA TYR A 23 9.81 12.62 -13.68
C TYR A 23 8.56 11.74 -13.62
N ASN A 24 7.43 12.20 -14.19
CA ASN A 24 6.20 11.42 -14.22
C ASN A 24 6.38 10.10 -15.00
N LYS A 25 7.10 10.13 -16.13
CA LYS A 25 7.35 8.94 -16.94
C LYS A 25 8.21 7.90 -16.20
N LEU A 26 9.19 8.37 -15.42
CA LEU A 26 10.10 7.52 -14.65
C LEU A 26 9.47 6.98 -13.35
N THR A 27 8.60 7.75 -12.71
CA THR A 27 8.09 7.41 -11.37
C THR A 27 6.65 6.87 -11.35
N LYS A 28 5.83 7.12 -12.39
CA LYS A 28 4.43 6.67 -12.40
C LYS A 28 4.21 5.55 -13.42
N PRO A 29 3.43 4.51 -13.07
CA PRO A 29 3.04 3.48 -14.01
C PRO A 29 2.14 4.07 -15.12
N ASN A 30 2.33 3.59 -16.34
CA ASN A 30 1.53 4.00 -17.49
C ASN A 30 0.21 3.23 -17.60
N PHE A 31 -0.67 3.40 -16.63
CA PHE A 31 -2.01 2.79 -16.63
C PHE A 31 -3.08 3.70 -17.24
N SER A 32 -4.11 3.09 -17.82
CA SER A 32 -5.32 3.83 -18.21
C SER A 32 -5.97 4.50 -16.99
N PRO A 33 -6.75 5.58 -17.16
CA PRO A 33 -7.51 6.16 -16.05
C PRO A 33 -8.45 5.14 -15.36
N LYS A 34 -9.03 4.23 -16.14
CA LYS A 34 -9.92 3.18 -15.64
C LYS A 34 -9.17 2.18 -14.75
N THR A 35 -8.02 1.69 -15.22
CA THR A 35 -7.14 0.80 -14.45
C THR A 35 -6.61 1.50 -13.20
N THR A 36 -6.17 2.75 -13.33
CA THR A 36 -5.72 3.57 -12.19
C THR A 36 -6.77 3.62 -11.09
N LYS A 37 -8.03 3.89 -11.45
CA LYS A 37 -9.14 3.95 -10.49
C LYS A 37 -9.39 2.61 -9.79
N LEU A 38 -9.40 1.50 -10.54
CA LEU A 38 -9.55 0.15 -9.98
C LEU A 38 -8.48 -0.14 -8.92
N TYR A 39 -7.22 0.17 -9.24
CA TYR A 39 -6.10 -0.05 -8.32
C TYR A 39 -6.20 0.82 -7.07
N GLN A 40 -6.46 2.11 -7.23
CA GLN A 40 -6.61 3.02 -6.11
C GLN A 40 -7.72 2.59 -5.16
N ARG A 41 -8.87 2.18 -5.72
CA ARG A 41 -10.02 1.75 -4.92
C ARG A 41 -9.78 0.39 -4.26
N GLY A 42 -9.25 -0.58 -4.99
CA GLY A 42 -8.92 -1.89 -4.44
C GLY A 42 -7.90 -1.81 -3.32
N PHE A 43 -6.79 -1.11 -3.54
CA PHE A 43 -5.76 -0.95 -2.50
C PHE A 43 -6.24 -0.10 -1.34
N ARG A 44 -7.17 0.85 -1.53
CA ARG A 44 -7.81 1.53 -0.40
C ARG A 44 -8.47 0.54 0.55
N LEU A 45 -9.24 -0.40 0.02
CA LEU A 45 -9.94 -1.43 0.80
C LEU A 45 -8.93 -2.41 1.45
N LEU A 46 -7.84 -2.74 0.74
CA LEU A 46 -6.76 -3.55 1.31
C LEU A 46 -6.05 -2.85 2.47
N GLU A 47 -5.70 -1.57 2.33
CA GLU A 47 -5.10 -0.78 3.40
C GLU A 47 -6.05 -0.68 4.61
N GLU A 48 -7.36 -0.51 4.38
CA GLU A 48 -8.37 -0.56 5.44
C GLU A 48 -8.40 -1.94 6.11
N GLN A 49 -8.35 -3.03 5.35
CA GLN A 49 -8.33 -4.41 5.88
C GLN A 49 -7.10 -4.67 6.78
N LEU A 50 -5.90 -4.43 6.24
CA LEU A 50 -4.65 -4.68 6.94
C LEU A 50 -4.48 -3.74 8.13
N GLY A 51 -4.81 -2.45 7.94
CA GLY A 51 -4.71 -1.43 8.97
C GLY A 51 -5.66 -1.70 10.14
N THR A 52 -6.89 -2.14 9.85
CA THR A 52 -7.87 -2.53 10.87
C THR A 52 -7.36 -3.72 11.68
N TYR A 53 -6.91 -4.79 11.02
CA TYR A 53 -6.38 -5.97 11.72
C TYR A 53 -5.21 -5.60 12.64
N ILE A 54 -4.21 -4.88 12.11
CA ILE A 54 -3.03 -4.49 12.88
C ILE A 54 -3.45 -3.62 14.07
N LYS A 55 -4.34 -2.64 13.86
CA LYS A 55 -4.80 -1.74 14.90
C LYS A 55 -5.60 -2.46 16.00
N GLU A 56 -6.45 -3.41 15.65
CA GLU A 56 -7.32 -4.11 16.60
C GLU A 56 -6.60 -5.25 17.34
N HIS A 57 -5.54 -5.82 16.75
CA HIS A 57 -4.86 -7.00 17.29
C HIS A 57 -3.46 -6.76 17.87
N TYR A 58 -2.98 -5.51 17.85
CA TYR A 58 -1.68 -5.15 18.42
C TYR A 58 -1.75 -3.91 19.30
N SER A 59 -1.46 -4.10 20.58
CA SER A 59 -1.17 -3.02 21.52
C SER A 59 0.24 -2.46 21.31
N GLY A 60 0.45 -1.21 21.74
CA GLY A 60 1.77 -0.57 21.73
C GLY A 60 2.08 0.25 20.47
N LEU A 61 1.15 0.29 19.51
CA LEU A 61 1.27 1.10 18.29
C LEU A 61 0.92 2.57 18.51
N GLU A 62 1.66 3.47 17.87
CA GLU A 62 1.34 4.90 17.74
C GLU A 62 0.64 5.19 16.41
N LYS A 63 1.17 4.66 15.29
CA LYS A 63 0.59 4.86 13.97
C LYS A 63 1.01 3.77 12.97
N ILE A 64 0.23 3.67 11.90
CA ILE A 64 0.43 2.80 10.75
C ILE A 64 0.43 3.70 9.52
N GLU A 65 1.46 3.63 8.68
CA GLU A 65 1.56 4.39 7.43
C GLU A 65 1.74 3.45 6.25
N PHE A 66 0.92 3.59 5.22
CA PHE A 66 1.06 2.82 4.00
C PHE A 66 1.96 3.53 2.98
N SER A 67 2.84 2.76 2.34
CA SER A 67 3.59 3.22 1.18
C SER A 67 2.66 3.56 0.01
N PRO A 68 3.17 4.22 -1.04
CA PRO A 68 2.51 4.16 -2.35
C PRO A 68 2.26 2.71 -2.77
N ILE A 69 1.30 2.53 -3.67
CA ILE A 69 1.09 1.28 -4.40
C ILE A 69 2.23 1.14 -5.41
N TYR A 70 3.16 0.24 -5.10
CA TYR A 70 4.29 -0.07 -5.97
C TYR A 70 3.86 -0.98 -7.09
N VAL A 71 4.30 -0.68 -8.30
CA VAL A 71 4.07 -1.48 -9.50
C VAL A 71 5.42 -1.86 -10.08
N THR A 72 5.76 -3.15 -10.05
CA THR A 72 6.94 -3.67 -10.76
C THR A 72 6.50 -4.27 -12.10
N GLU A 73 7.26 -3.94 -13.14
CA GLU A 73 7.09 -4.41 -14.53
C GLU A 73 5.89 -3.85 -15.33
N GLU A 74 6.21 -3.01 -16.32
CA GLU A 74 5.29 -2.60 -17.39
C GLU A 74 5.34 -3.65 -18.51
N GLY A 75 4.60 -4.77 -18.40
CA GLY A 75 4.63 -5.75 -19.49
C GLY A 75 4.06 -7.14 -19.22
N SER A 76 2.74 -7.25 -19.25
CA SER A 76 2.01 -8.35 -19.91
C SER A 76 1.68 -9.68 -19.21
N THR A 77 2.06 -10.01 -17.96
CA THR A 77 1.31 -11.13 -17.33
C THR A 77 1.18 -11.18 -15.81
N PHE A 78 2.10 -10.66 -15.01
CA PHE A 78 1.90 -10.58 -13.55
C PHE A 78 2.64 -9.39 -12.96
N SER A 79 2.09 -8.18 -13.12
CA SER A 79 2.62 -7.01 -12.41
C SER A 79 2.56 -7.27 -10.91
N ASN A 80 3.72 -7.37 -10.23
CA ASN A 80 3.71 -7.40 -8.77
C ASN A 80 3.31 -6.00 -8.32
N VAL A 81 2.04 -5.89 -7.94
CA VAL A 81 1.51 -4.67 -7.37
C VAL A 81 1.26 -4.89 -5.90
N TYR A 82 1.88 -4.05 -5.08
CA TYR A 82 1.92 -4.27 -3.65
C TYR A 82 2.15 -2.96 -2.87
N ILE A 83 1.94 -3.04 -1.56
CA ILE A 83 2.17 -1.97 -0.60
C ILE A 83 3.06 -2.47 0.54
N ARG A 84 3.70 -1.54 1.25
CA ARG A 84 4.51 -1.78 2.44
C ARG A 84 3.92 -0.98 3.61
N PRO A 85 3.22 -1.63 4.55
CA PRO A 85 2.83 -1.01 5.80
C PRO A 85 4.08 -0.69 6.64
N THR A 86 4.15 0.53 7.17
CA THR A 86 5.15 0.95 8.16
C THR A 86 4.48 1.12 9.50
N ILE A 87 4.99 0.42 10.50
CA ILE A 87 4.48 0.41 11.87
C ILE A 87 5.36 1.31 12.72
N TYR A 88 4.73 2.15 13.54
CA TYR A 88 5.40 2.98 14.52
C TYR A 88 4.94 2.56 15.91
N ASP A 89 5.88 2.25 16.79
CA ASP A 89 5.59 1.99 18.19
C ASP A 89 5.56 3.29 19.01
N LYS A 90 5.11 3.19 20.26
CA LYS A 90 5.03 4.35 21.18
C LYS A 90 6.39 4.86 21.68
N HIS A 91 7.49 4.22 21.29
CA HIS A 91 8.85 4.62 21.66
C HIS A 91 9.54 5.40 20.53
N GLY A 92 8.85 5.63 19.40
CA GLY A 92 9.38 6.33 18.24
C GLY A 92 10.18 5.42 17.30
N ASN A 93 10.20 4.11 17.51
CA ASN A 93 10.77 3.18 16.52
C ASN A 93 9.79 2.99 15.37
N LYS A 94 10.35 2.66 14.20
CA LYS A 94 9.56 2.32 13.02
C LYS A 94 10.10 1.05 12.37
N ALA A 95 9.20 0.24 11.85
CA ALA A 95 9.54 -0.97 11.12
C ALA A 95 8.61 -1.14 9.91
N ILE A 96 9.14 -1.72 8.83
CA ILE A 96 8.40 -1.92 7.58
C ILE A 96 8.01 -3.40 7.48
N LEU A 97 6.73 -3.68 7.18
CA LEU A 97 6.26 -5.03 6.90
C LEU A 97 6.58 -5.43 5.45
N GLY A 98 6.76 -6.72 5.22
CA GLY A 98 7.09 -7.29 3.92
C GLY A 98 8.54 -7.06 3.48
N THR A 99 9.41 -6.55 4.38
CA THR A 99 10.86 -6.45 4.17
C THR A 99 11.59 -7.56 4.91
N LYS A 100 12.78 -7.92 4.42
CA LYS A 100 13.67 -8.87 5.09
C LYS A 100 13.89 -8.47 6.55
N VAL A 101 13.66 -9.41 7.47
CA VAL A 101 14.00 -9.29 8.89
C VAL A 101 15.00 -10.37 9.21
N ASN A 102 16.25 -9.97 9.47
CA ASN A 102 17.38 -10.89 9.59
C ASN A 102 17.47 -11.83 8.37
N ASN A 103 17.29 -13.15 8.52
CA ASN A 103 17.33 -14.13 7.42
C ASN A 103 15.95 -14.61 6.94
N VAL A 104 14.87 -14.00 7.45
CA VAL A 104 13.50 -14.34 7.05
C VAL A 104 12.97 -13.30 6.06
N TYR A 105 12.23 -13.77 5.05
CA TYR A 105 11.57 -12.94 4.04
C TYR A 105 10.05 -13.03 4.21
N PRO A 106 9.44 -12.10 4.97
CA PRO A 106 8.00 -11.99 5.08
C PRO A 106 7.32 -11.76 3.73
N SER A 107 6.07 -12.19 3.59
CA SER A 107 5.28 -12.02 2.38
C SER A 107 5.01 -10.55 2.05
N SER A 108 4.92 -10.22 0.76
CA SER A 108 4.42 -8.93 0.30
C SER A 108 2.90 -8.82 0.45
N PHE A 109 2.38 -7.59 0.50
CA PHE A 109 0.95 -7.29 0.64
C PHE A 109 0.42 -6.70 -0.67
N GLY A 110 -0.30 -7.47 -1.48
CA GLY A 110 -0.72 -7.01 -2.81
C GLY A 110 -1.48 -8.05 -3.62
N ILE A 111 -1.49 -7.88 -4.95
CA ILE A 111 -2.32 -8.68 -5.88
C ILE A 111 -1.99 -10.19 -5.84
N VAL A 112 -0.74 -10.54 -5.55
CA VAL A 112 -0.31 -11.95 -5.47
C VAL A 112 -0.86 -12.64 -4.22
N SER A 113 -1.17 -11.89 -3.16
CA SER A 113 -1.28 -12.46 -1.81
C SER A 113 -2.54 -12.08 -1.05
N HIS A 114 -3.17 -10.93 -1.32
CA HIS A 114 -4.23 -10.38 -0.47
C HIS A 114 -5.43 -9.80 -1.24
N ILE A 115 -5.28 -9.46 -2.52
CA ILE A 115 -6.35 -8.82 -3.30
C ILE A 115 -6.36 -9.33 -4.74
N ILE A 116 -7.52 -9.42 -5.36
CA ILE A 116 -7.68 -9.67 -6.80
C ILE A 116 -8.42 -8.47 -7.39
N LEU A 117 -7.90 -7.95 -8.50
CA LEU A 117 -8.45 -6.81 -9.22
C LEU A 117 -8.67 -7.18 -10.67
N ASN A 118 -9.89 -7.01 -11.15
CA ASN A 118 -10.24 -7.27 -12.54
C ASN A 118 -11.39 -6.36 -13.01
N PHE A 119 -11.84 -6.55 -14.24
CA PHE A 119 -13.09 -6.04 -14.75
C PHE A 119 -14.03 -7.18 -15.11
N ASP A 120 -15.33 -7.04 -14.81
CA ASP A 120 -16.35 -8.00 -15.21
C ASP A 120 -16.62 -7.96 -16.73
N GLY A 121 -17.50 -8.84 -17.23
CA GLY A 121 -17.88 -8.87 -18.65
C GLY A 121 -18.59 -7.61 -19.16
N GLY A 122 -19.12 -6.77 -18.27
CA GLY A 122 -19.68 -5.45 -18.57
C GLY A 122 -18.66 -4.32 -18.45
N GLY A 123 -17.45 -4.61 -17.99
CA GLY A 123 -16.38 -3.66 -17.76
C GLY A 123 -16.49 -2.91 -16.42
N ASN A 124 -17.31 -3.35 -15.47
CA ASN A 124 -17.31 -2.80 -14.10
C ASN A 124 -16.12 -3.33 -13.31
N GLU A 125 -15.71 -2.61 -12.27
CA GLU A 125 -14.65 -3.02 -11.36
C GLU A 125 -15.07 -4.30 -10.61
N ALA A 126 -14.20 -5.30 -10.60
CA ALA A 126 -14.32 -6.50 -9.78
C ALA A 126 -13.15 -6.53 -8.79
N ILE A 127 -13.45 -6.51 -7.49
CA ILE A 127 -12.48 -6.40 -6.41
C ILE A 127 -12.77 -7.47 -5.36
N ASP A 128 -11.85 -8.42 -5.20
CA ASP A 128 -11.93 -9.42 -4.15
C ASP A 128 -10.80 -9.25 -3.14
N LEU A 129 -11.12 -9.14 -1.85
CA LEU A 129 -10.13 -9.26 -0.77
C LEU A 129 -10.04 -10.71 -0.30
N LYS A 130 -8.86 -11.13 0.15
CA LYS A 130 -8.71 -12.43 0.81
C LYS A 130 -9.10 -12.34 2.28
N ASP A 131 -9.92 -13.29 2.74
CA ASP A 131 -10.23 -13.47 4.16
C ASP A 131 -9.08 -14.18 4.91
N SER A 132 -9.25 -14.37 6.22
CA SER A 132 -8.27 -15.06 7.07
C SER A 132 -8.02 -16.53 6.72
N ASN A 133 -8.85 -17.14 5.89
CA ASN A 133 -8.72 -18.52 5.41
C ASN A 133 -8.23 -18.58 3.95
N GLY A 134 -8.04 -17.42 3.29
CA GLY A 134 -7.61 -17.29 1.91
C GLY A 134 -8.74 -17.34 0.87
N ASN A 135 -10.01 -17.35 1.32
CA ASN A 135 -11.17 -17.25 0.44
C ASN A 135 -11.30 -15.82 -0.09
N ASN A 136 -11.90 -15.68 -1.28
CA ASN A 136 -12.16 -14.37 -1.86
C ASN A 136 -13.51 -13.84 -1.36
N ILE A 137 -13.51 -12.59 -0.90
CA ILE A 137 -14.68 -11.82 -0.51
C ILE A 137 -14.86 -10.68 -1.51
N ASP A 138 -15.97 -10.71 -2.25
CA ASP A 138 -16.32 -9.68 -3.23
C ASP A 138 -16.67 -8.37 -2.52
N VAL A 139 -15.85 -7.34 -2.75
CA VAL A 139 -16.03 -5.99 -2.23
C VAL A 139 -16.18 -4.95 -3.35
N SER A 140 -16.56 -5.41 -4.55
CA SER A 140 -16.68 -4.59 -5.77
C SER A 140 -17.61 -3.41 -5.61
N ASN A 141 -18.63 -3.48 -4.74
CA ASN A 141 -19.58 -2.40 -4.48
C ASN A 141 -19.32 -1.63 -3.17
N ALA A 142 -18.30 -2.02 -2.40
CA ALA A 142 -18.03 -1.44 -1.09
C ALA A 142 -17.28 -0.10 -1.20
N GLN A 143 -17.76 0.94 -0.51
CA GLN A 143 -17.04 2.21 -0.42
C GLN A 143 -15.90 2.16 0.61
N HIS A 144 -16.12 1.40 1.69
CA HIS A 144 -15.19 1.14 2.78
C HIS A 144 -15.20 -0.36 3.09
N LEU A 145 -14.19 -0.83 3.82
CA LEU A 145 -14.07 -2.22 4.23
C LEU A 145 -15.35 -2.73 4.91
N PRO A 146 -16.05 -3.72 4.32
CA PRO A 146 -17.21 -4.33 4.96
C PRO A 146 -16.78 -5.27 6.09
N ASP A 147 -17.66 -5.47 7.09
CA ASP A 147 -17.35 -6.29 8.26
C ASP A 147 -16.97 -7.74 7.90
N GLU A 148 -17.61 -8.32 6.88
CA GLU A 148 -17.32 -9.67 6.37
C GLU A 148 -15.91 -9.82 5.79
N ALA A 149 -15.29 -8.72 5.36
CA ALA A 149 -13.92 -8.71 4.84
C ALA A 149 -12.88 -8.44 5.93
N LYS A 150 -13.26 -8.15 7.18
CA LYS A 150 -12.31 -7.96 8.27
C LYS A 150 -11.57 -9.27 8.57
N LEU A 151 -10.26 -9.16 8.78
CA LEU A 151 -9.45 -10.30 9.16
C LEU A 151 -9.64 -10.59 10.65
N THR A 152 -9.80 -11.86 10.99
CA THR A 152 -9.77 -12.35 12.38
C THR A 152 -8.41 -12.97 12.72
N ARG A 153 -7.65 -13.33 11.70
CA ARG A 153 -6.27 -13.84 11.75
C ARG A 153 -5.51 -13.38 10.50
N ALA A 154 -4.24 -13.07 10.64
CA ALA A 154 -3.38 -12.75 9.50
C ALA A 154 -1.96 -13.28 9.73
N LYS A 155 -1.75 -14.58 9.47
CA LYS A 155 -0.47 -15.28 9.74
C LYS A 155 0.76 -14.56 9.19
N GLY A 156 0.66 -13.97 7.99
CA GLY A 156 1.75 -13.22 7.38
C GLY A 156 2.13 -11.95 8.14
N ILE A 157 1.13 -11.18 8.60
CA ILE A 157 1.35 -10.03 9.48
C ILE A 157 1.89 -10.51 10.83
N ASP A 158 1.28 -11.56 11.37
CA ASP A 158 1.61 -12.07 12.70
C ASP A 158 3.07 -12.46 12.82
N LEU A 159 3.55 -13.29 11.88
CA LEU A 159 4.95 -13.70 11.81
C LEU A 159 5.88 -12.50 11.61
N ASN A 160 5.52 -11.55 10.74
CA ASN A 160 6.36 -10.40 10.50
C ASN A 160 6.49 -9.51 11.75
N MET A 161 5.38 -9.26 12.46
CA MET A 161 5.36 -8.47 13.69
C MET A 161 6.16 -9.15 14.81
N GLU A 162 6.00 -10.47 14.97
CA GLU A 162 6.77 -11.27 15.93
C GLU A 162 8.27 -11.13 15.68
N LEU A 163 8.73 -11.30 14.43
CA LEU A 163 10.14 -11.14 14.07
C LEU A 163 10.65 -9.72 14.34
N LEU A 164 9.85 -8.68 14.02
CA LEU A 164 10.25 -7.30 14.25
C LEU A 164 10.42 -6.97 15.74
N VAL A 165 9.59 -7.57 16.60
CA VAL A 165 9.72 -7.46 18.06
C VAL A 165 10.89 -8.29 18.58
N GLU A 166 11.03 -9.54 18.13
CA GLU A 166 12.13 -10.44 18.53
C GLU A 166 13.51 -9.83 18.22
N TYR A 167 13.66 -9.24 17.03
CA TYR A 167 14.90 -8.58 16.61
C TYR A 167 15.01 -7.12 17.07
N GLY A 168 14.11 -6.65 17.95
CA GLY A 168 14.20 -5.35 18.62
C GLY A 168 13.98 -4.13 17.73
N GLN A 169 13.39 -4.28 16.54
CA GLN A 169 13.00 -3.16 15.68
C GLN A 169 11.73 -2.48 16.17
N LEU A 170 10.85 -3.23 16.84
CA LEU A 170 9.67 -2.73 17.54
C LEU A 170 9.78 -3.06 19.03
N LYS A 171 9.32 -2.14 19.88
CA LYS A 171 9.39 -2.25 21.33
C LYS A 171 8.00 -2.14 21.96
N ASP A 172 7.74 -3.00 22.94
CA ASP A 172 6.48 -3.07 23.70
C ASP A 172 5.22 -3.20 22.81
N VAL A 173 5.39 -3.77 21.62
CA VAL A 173 4.30 -4.13 20.71
C VAL A 173 3.87 -5.55 21.02
N ILE A 174 2.61 -5.74 21.39
CA ILE A 174 2.08 -7.00 21.92
C ILE A 174 0.84 -7.39 21.13
N LYS A 175 0.78 -8.64 20.68
CA LYS A 175 -0.43 -9.20 20.06
C LYS A 175 -1.47 -9.47 21.15
N ASP A 176 -2.59 -8.76 21.12
CA ASP A 176 -3.70 -8.93 22.06
C ASP A 176 -5.01 -8.39 21.48
N GLU A 177 -6.12 -8.63 22.18
CA GLU A 177 -7.45 -8.16 21.77
C GLU A 177 -7.73 -6.70 22.16
N LYS A 178 -6.82 -6.05 22.92
CA LYS A 178 -6.98 -4.65 23.31
C LYS A 178 -6.65 -3.73 22.13
N GLY A 179 -5.65 -4.13 21.35
CA GLY A 179 -5.17 -3.37 20.22
C GLY A 179 -4.66 -1.98 20.61
N SER A 180 -4.58 -1.11 19.61
CA SER A 180 -4.21 0.29 19.76
C SER A 180 -5.35 1.19 19.24
N PRO A 181 -6.44 1.39 20.00
CA PRO A 181 -7.59 2.19 19.56
C PRO A 181 -7.21 3.62 19.15
N GLU A 182 -6.20 4.19 19.80
CA GLU A 182 -5.69 5.55 19.52
C GLU A 182 -4.67 5.60 18.37
N ALA A 183 -4.24 4.46 17.82
CA ALA A 183 -3.30 4.46 16.71
C ALA A 183 -3.93 5.07 15.46
N LYS A 184 -3.16 5.94 14.80
CA LYS A 184 -3.57 6.58 13.55
C LYS A 184 -3.21 5.71 12.36
N ILE A 185 -4.07 5.68 11.34
CA ILE A 185 -3.81 4.98 10.09
C ILE A 185 -3.72 6.02 8.97
N PHE A 186 -2.61 6.01 8.25
CA PHE A 186 -2.37 6.89 7.10
C PHE A 186 -2.34 6.06 5.82
N TYR A 187 -3.41 6.21 5.05
CA TYR A 187 -3.67 5.55 3.78
C TYR A 187 -2.95 6.23 2.62
N ASN A 188 -2.51 5.48 1.59
CA ASN A 188 -1.76 6.04 0.48
C ASN A 188 -1.98 5.31 -0.85
N VAL A 189 -3.05 5.67 -1.53
CA VAL A 189 -3.42 5.13 -2.84
C VAL A 189 -2.65 5.74 -4.02
N LYS A 190 -1.50 6.37 -3.80
CA LYS A 190 -0.68 6.87 -4.92
C LYS A 190 0.01 5.69 -5.59
N LEU A 191 -0.03 5.64 -6.93
CA LEU A 191 0.72 4.66 -7.70
C LEU A 191 2.15 5.15 -7.95
N SER A 192 3.12 4.27 -7.75
CA SER A 192 4.53 4.52 -8.03
C SER A 192 5.14 3.30 -8.72
N LYS A 193 6.07 3.54 -9.65
CA LYS A 193 7.07 2.53 -10.01
C LYS A 193 7.94 2.33 -8.78
N GLU A 194 8.25 1.09 -8.45
CA GLU A 194 9.28 0.84 -7.44
C GLU A 194 10.62 1.35 -8.00
N GLU A 195 11.27 2.24 -7.27
CA GLU A 195 12.69 2.54 -7.49
C GLU A 195 13.46 1.50 -6.65
N GLU A 196 14.28 0.68 -7.30
CA GLU A 196 15.20 -0.28 -6.66
C GLU A 196 16.14 0.38 -5.65
#